data_AF-V7AEY4-F1
#
_entry.id   AF-V7AEY4-F1
#
_cell.length_a   1.000
_cell.length_b   1.000
_cell.length_c   1.000
_cell.angle_alpha   90.00
_cell.angle_beta   90.00
_cell.angle_gamma   90.00
#
_symmetry.space_group_name_H-M   'P 1'
#
loop_
_entity.id
_entity.type
_entity.pdbx_description
1 polymer ?
#
loop_
_entity_poly.entity_id
_entity_poly.type
_entity_poly.pdbx_seq_one_letter_code
_entity_poly.pdbx_strand_id
1 'polypeptide(L)' 'MRKFDPWPVFFRREWKRNWPFLVGFAVTGAIITKFSLGLTEEDAKNSKFVQAHKR' A
#
# COMPACT_ATOMS: atom_id res chain seq x y z
N MET A 1 8.88 -38.21 -19.38
CA MET A 1 9.78 -37.05 -19.16
C MET A 1 9.06 -36.03 -18.28
N ARG A 2 9.65 -35.63 -17.15
CA ARG A 2 9.08 -34.58 -16.30
C ARG A 2 9.26 -33.24 -17.02
N LYS A 3 8.17 -32.60 -17.44
CA LYS A 3 8.23 -31.29 -18.10
C LYS A 3 8.82 -30.28 -17.11
N PHE A 4 9.74 -29.46 -17.59
CA PHE A 4 10.29 -28.36 -16.81
C PHE A 4 9.17 -27.35 -16.50
N ASP A 5 9.03 -26.97 -15.25
CA ASP A 5 8.15 -25.89 -14.82
C ASP A 5 8.99 -24.64 -14.52
N PRO A 6 8.90 -23.57 -15.33
CA PRO A 6 9.68 -22.35 -15.13
C PRO A 6 9.17 -21.49 -13.97
N TRP A 7 7.92 -21.66 -13.54
CA TRP A 7 7.28 -20.76 -12.59
C TRP A 7 8.00 -20.62 -11.25
N PRO A 8 8.43 -21.72 -10.59
CA PRO A 8 9.16 -21.61 -9.32
C PRO A 8 10.48 -20.84 -9.46
N VAL A 9 11.15 -20.97 -10.61
CA VAL A 9 12.42 -20.27 -10.89
C VAL A 9 12.18 -18.78 -11.09
N PHE A 10 11.14 -18.42 -11.86
CA PHE A 10 10.75 -17.04 -12.10
C PHE A 10 10.31 -16.36 -10.79
N PHE A 11 9.40 -16.98 -10.03
CA PHE A 11 8.93 -16.42 -8.77
C PHE A 11 10.07 -16.27 -7.76
N ARG A 12 10.97 -17.25 -7.63
CA ARG A 12 12.12 -17.12 -6.72
C ARG A 12 13.03 -15.95 -7.12
N ARG A 13 13.25 -15.75 -8.41
CA ARG A 13 14.10 -14.66 -8.94
C ARG A 13 13.44 -13.31 -8.73
N GLU A 14 12.18 -13.17 -9.11
CA GLU A 14 11.48 -11.89 -8.98
C GLU A 14 11.10 -11.56 -7.56
N TRP A 15 10.77 -12.55 -6.73
CA TRP A 15 10.62 -12.34 -5.29
C TRP A 15 11.92 -11.80 -4.68
N LYS A 16 13.08 -12.39 -5.00
CA LYS A 16 14.38 -11.90 -4.48
C LYS A 16 14.66 -10.44 -4.85
N ARG A 17 14.18 -9.96 -6.01
CA ARG A 17 14.40 -8.59 -6.49
C ARG A 17 13.35 -7.60 -5.96
N ASN A 18 12.10 -8.02 -5.91
CA ASN A 18 10.96 -7.11 -5.72
C ASN A 18 10.32 -7.21 -4.33
N TRP A 19 10.70 -8.17 -3.48
CA TRP A 19 10.14 -8.28 -2.12
C TRP A 19 10.29 -6.99 -1.29
N PRO A 20 11.37 -6.18 -1.37
CA PRO A 20 11.46 -4.94 -0.60
C PRO A 20 10.41 -3.92 -1.05
N PHE A 21 10.05 -3.91 -2.34
CA PHE A 21 9.00 -3.04 -2.86
C PHE A 21 7.63 -3.44 -2.30
N LEU A 22 7.32 -4.73 -2.25
CA LEU A 22 6.06 -5.21 -1.67
C LEU A 22 5.96 -4.91 -0.17
N VAL A 23 7.06 -5.09 0.56
CA VAL A 23 7.13 -4.73 1.99
C VAL A 23 6.95 -3.23 2.17
N GLY A 24 7.66 -2.40 1.39
CA GLY A 24 7.52 -0.94 1.43
C GLY A 24 6.08 -0.51 1.13
N PHE A 25 5.47 -1.07 0.08
CA PHE A 25 4.07 -0.81 -0.27
C PHE A 25 3.11 -1.17 0.88
N ALA A 26 3.29 -2.34 1.50
CA ALA A 26 2.46 -2.76 2.62
C ALA A 26 2.61 -1.84 3.84
N VAL A 27 3.85 -1.44 4.18
CA VAL A 27 4.13 -0.52 5.28
C VAL A 27 3.51 0.85 5.04
N THR A 28 3.72 1.43 3.85
CA THR A 28 3.11 2.72 3.48
C THR A 28 1.59 2.65 3.50
N GLY A 29 1.00 1.57 2.98
CA GLY A 29 -0.44 1.34 3.03
C GLY A 29 -0.96 1.28 4.46
N ALA A 30 -0.26 0.57 5.36
CA ALA A 30 -0.64 0.48 6.76
C ALA A 30 -0.57 1.85 7.45
N ILE A 31 0.48 2.63 7.20
CA ILE A 31 0.66 3.98 7.75
C ILE A 31 -0.47 4.90 7.29
N ILE A 32 -0.71 5.00 5.98
CA ILE A 32 -1.78 5.84 5.41
C ILE A 32 -3.15 5.43 5.98
N THR A 33 -3.40 4.12 6.07
CA THR A 33 -4.65 3.60 6.65
C THR A 33 -4.81 4.04 8.09
N LYS A 34 -3.76 3.91 8.92
CA LYS A 34 -3.80 4.33 10.32
C LYS A 34 -4.04 5.83 10.48
N PHE A 35 -3.37 6.67 9.67
CA PHE A 35 -3.62 8.11 9.67
C PHE A 35 -5.05 8.45 9.23
N SER A 36 -5.54 7.81 8.18
CA SER A 36 -6.88 8.05 7.65
C SER A 36 -7.96 7.65 8.64
N LEU A 37 -7.80 6.52 9.35
CA LEU A 37 -8.73 6.08 10.40
C LEU A 37 -8.67 6.97 11.64
N GLY A 38 -7.60 7.74 11.84
CA GLY A 38 -7.47 8.68 12.94
C GLY A 38 -8.11 10.05 12.68
N LEU A 39 -8.62 10.30 11.47
CA LEU A 39 -9.26 11.57 11.13
C LEU A 39 -10.61 11.69 11.84
N THR A 40 -10.81 12.81 12.53
CA THR A 40 -12.04 13.13 13.26
C THR A 40 -12.89 14.17 12.53
N GLU A 41 -14.13 14.35 13.00
CA GLU A 41 -14.98 15.45 12.52
C GLU A 41 -14.40 16.84 12.84
N GLU A 42 -13.64 16.97 13.93
CA GLU A 42 -12.98 18.23 14.31
C GLU A 42 -11.87 18.58 13.31
N ASP A 43 -11.08 17.59 12.87
CA ASP A 43 -10.08 17.77 11.83
C ASP A 43 -10.72 18.21 10.50
N ALA A 44 -11.86 17.60 10.16
CA ALA A 44 -12.63 17.98 8.97
C ALA A 44 -13.19 19.41 9.07
N LYS A 45 -13.67 19.82 10.26
CA LYS A 45 -14.13 21.19 10.53
C LYS A 45 -12.99 22.19 10.46
N ASN A 46 -11.77 21.83 10.83
CA ASN A 46 -10.60 22.73 10.80
C ASN A 46 -9.85 22.72 9.46
N SER A 47 -10.16 21.78 8.57
CA SER A 47 -9.49 21.65 7.29
C SER A 47 -10.04 22.64 6.24
N LYS A 48 -9.20 23.61 5.84
CA LYS A 48 -9.49 24.54 4.73
C LYS A 48 -9.86 23.82 3.43
N PHE A 49 -9.21 22.68 3.17
CA PHE A 49 -9.47 21.87 1.98
C PHE A 49 -10.88 21.25 2.03
N VAL A 50 -11.25 20.63 3.15
CA VAL A 50 -12.57 20.00 3.30
C VAL A 50 -13.68 21.04 3.25
N GLN A 51 -13.48 22.19 3.89
CA GLN A 51 -14.44 23.30 3.84
C GLN A 51 -14.64 23.82 2.40
N ALA A 52 -13.56 24.02 1.64
CA ALA A 52 -13.64 24.50 0.26
C ALA A 52 -14.33 23.51 -0.70
N HIS A 53 -14.35 22.21 -0.36
CA HIS A 53 -14.94 21.15 -1.18
C HIS A 53 -16.24 20.58 -0.60
N LYS A 54 -16.75 21.17 0.48
CA LYS A 54 -18.10 20.93 0.99
C LYS A 54 -19.08 21.60 0.02
N ARG A 55 -19.56 20.84 -0.97
CA ARG A 55 -20.70 21.24 -1.81
C ARG A 55 -22.00 21.14 -1.04
#